data_AF-A0A818WTR1-F1
#
_entry.id   AF-A0A818WTR1-F1
#
_cell.length_a   1.000
_cell.length_b   1.000
_cell.length_c   1.000
_cell.angle_alpha   90.00
_cell.angle_beta   90.00
_cell.angle_gamma   90.00
#
_symmetry.space_group_name_H-M   'P 1'
#
loop_
_entity.id
_entity.type
_entity.pdbx_description
1 polymer ?
#
loop_
_entity_poly.entity_id
_entity_poly.type
_entity_poly.pdbx_seq_one_letter_code
_entity_poly.pdbx_strand_id
1 'polypeptide(L)'
;MDSNTIDSNQAEQTAYSLTSNEQCGYQPRTLEEHNHGRYAYLPIFPSKYDGPNDCLLLANVPGSTTDSPVFLRVARKTTFINGIDLVRALEKYVTDGQLKPTTLFITFDVENLYTMIPRQGDLEALMQFLERHLHNKKIGTLRIDDIMKMARLVLDTNIFTYENKYYRQIRGEVMGSAFTQTLANIYMLDWKQKLIQDQDADKEIYGRYIDDVFMTTNSTFDQVKEKLENAHRKDPNIRISYSIQSTIDFLDVTVSNDNGQLKTTIFHKPAAEPYILPYTSDHPRNVYHNIPYAALSRAARICSNVEDFDIERIQIDLSLLLNEYPPSFVSKHFHRFFQLNQAMPVLERLDSDVYHEIHQNLLHSPTRKEKQLQETTEDLDALPEILQKKNLGIRMSCMQNITSKVDQD
;
A
#
# COMPACT_ATOMS: atom_id res chain seq x y z
N MET A 1 0.61 -36.02 25.69
CA MET A 1 1.21 -35.77 24.37
C MET A 1 2.02 -34.52 24.54
N ASP A 2 3.33 -34.69 24.67
CA ASP A 2 4.25 -33.58 24.91
C ASP A 2 4.20 -32.62 23.73
N SER A 3 3.77 -31.38 23.99
CA SER A 3 3.69 -30.33 22.99
C SER A 3 5.10 -29.86 22.66
N ASN A 4 5.69 -30.45 21.62
CA ASN A 4 6.85 -29.89 20.95
C ASN A 4 6.45 -28.53 20.37
N THR A 5 6.70 -27.48 21.16
CA THR A 5 6.44 -26.10 20.79
C THR A 5 7.69 -25.60 20.10
N ILE A 6 7.58 -25.28 18.81
CA ILE A 6 8.65 -24.61 18.06
C ILE A 6 8.44 -23.11 18.25
N ASP A 7 9.49 -22.39 18.65
CA ASP A 7 9.47 -20.93 18.74
C ASP A 7 9.22 -20.35 17.33
N SER A 8 8.23 -19.46 17.21
CA SER A 8 7.86 -18.81 15.94
C SER A 8 9.04 -18.10 15.30
N ASN A 9 9.97 -17.57 16.10
CA ASN A 9 11.18 -16.90 15.60
C ASN A 9 12.18 -17.88 14.95
N GLN A 10 12.24 -19.14 15.41
CA GLN A 10 13.08 -20.18 14.78
C GLN A 10 12.47 -20.68 13.47
N ALA A 11 11.15 -20.78 13.37
CA ALA A 11 10.48 -21.14 12.12
C ALA A 11 10.67 -20.05 11.05
N GLU A 12 10.66 -18.78 11.45
CA GLU A 12 10.85 -17.62 10.58
C GLU A 12 12.28 -17.51 10.04
N GLN A 13 13.31 -17.67 10.89
CA GLN A 13 14.71 -17.74 10.43
C GLN A 13 14.96 -18.93 9.50
N THR A 14 14.27 -20.07 9.72
CA THR A 14 14.49 -21.26 8.91
C THR A 14 13.78 -21.16 7.55
N ALA A 15 12.59 -20.56 7.47
CA ALA A 15 11.93 -20.25 6.21
C ALA A 15 12.77 -19.30 5.33
N TYR A 16 13.41 -18.29 5.92
CA TYR A 16 14.38 -17.44 5.22
C TYR A 16 15.65 -18.21 4.80
N SER A 17 16.16 -19.13 5.63
CA SER A 17 17.35 -19.93 5.30
C SER A 17 17.12 -20.98 4.20
N LEU A 18 15.92 -21.57 4.12
CA LEU A 18 15.53 -22.54 3.08
C LEU A 18 15.35 -21.88 1.70
N THR A 19 15.23 -20.55 1.65
CA THR A 19 15.27 -19.78 0.39
C THR A 19 16.68 -19.32 -0.02
N SER A 20 17.68 -19.47 0.86
CA SER A 20 19.02 -18.93 0.64
C SER A 20 20.16 -19.97 0.67
N ASN A 21 19.91 -21.22 1.03
CA ASN A 21 20.94 -22.28 1.03
C ASN A 21 20.48 -23.58 0.35
N GLU A 22 20.62 -23.62 -0.98
CA GLU A 22 20.93 -24.87 -1.71
C GLU A 22 22.19 -24.66 -2.56
N GLN A 23 23.36 -24.68 -1.91
CA GLN A 23 24.59 -25.10 -2.57
C GLN A 23 24.70 -26.62 -2.43
N CYS A 24 24.17 -27.37 -3.40
CA CYS A 24 24.51 -28.78 -3.58
C CYS A 24 25.06 -28.97 -5.00
N GLY A 25 26.32 -29.42 -5.07
CA GLY A 25 27.05 -29.56 -6.32
C GLY A 25 26.46 -30.61 -7.25
N TYR A 26 26.31 -30.24 -8.52
CA TYR A 26 26.10 -31.18 -9.61
C TYR A 26 26.90 -30.72 -10.84
N GLN A 27 27.80 -31.57 -11.33
CA GLN A 27 28.49 -31.39 -12.61
C GLN A 27 27.57 -31.77 -13.78
N PRO A 28 27.76 -31.17 -14.97
CA PRO A 28 26.69 -31.00 -15.96
C PRO A 28 26.45 -32.25 -16.79
N ARG A 29 25.16 -32.60 -16.97
CA ARG A 29 24.70 -33.36 -18.13
C ARG A 29 23.91 -32.42 -19.04
N THR A 30 24.22 -32.54 -20.31
CA THR A 30 23.72 -31.79 -21.47
C THR A 30 22.20 -31.80 -21.60
N LEU A 31 21.66 -30.61 -21.91
CA LEU A 31 20.44 -30.29 -22.68
C LEU A 31 19.30 -31.31 -22.64
N GLU A 32 18.21 -30.94 -21.96
CA GLU A 32 16.86 -30.91 -22.54
C GLU A 32 15.92 -30.06 -21.66
N GLU A 33 15.02 -29.37 -22.34
CA GLU A 33 14.16 -28.28 -21.89
C GLU A 33 13.25 -28.64 -20.70
N HIS A 34 13.18 -27.80 -19.67
CA HIS A 34 11.92 -27.54 -18.94
C HIS A 34 11.99 -26.24 -18.12
N ASN A 35 11.15 -25.28 -18.54
CA ASN A 35 10.80 -24.03 -17.87
C ASN A 35 10.58 -24.20 -16.36
N HIS A 36 11.39 -23.55 -15.53
CA HIS A 36 11.04 -23.20 -14.15
C HIS A 36 11.43 -21.74 -13.90
N GLY A 37 10.41 -20.88 -13.81
CA GLY A 37 10.54 -19.46 -13.53
C GLY A 37 11.10 -19.23 -12.12
N ARG A 38 12.25 -18.56 -12.05
CA ARG A 38 12.73 -17.90 -10.84
C ARG A 38 11.99 -16.58 -10.71
N TYR A 39 11.13 -16.45 -9.70
CA TYR A 39 10.45 -15.20 -9.39
C TYR A 39 11.45 -14.22 -8.77
N ALA A 40 11.69 -13.10 -9.46
CA ALA A 40 12.51 -11.99 -8.99
C ALA A 40 11.60 -10.82 -8.59
N TYR A 41 11.90 -10.20 -7.45
CA TYR A 41 11.32 -8.93 -7.04
C TYR A 41 11.83 -7.84 -7.99
N LEU A 42 10.92 -7.23 -8.76
CA LEU A 42 11.20 -6.11 -9.66
C LEU A 42 11.02 -4.78 -8.91
N PRO A 43 12.06 -3.95 -8.74
CA PRO A 43 11.94 -2.61 -8.18
C PRO A 43 11.67 -1.57 -9.28
N ILE A 44 10.68 -1.77 -10.17
CA ILE A 44 10.17 -0.71 -11.06
C ILE A 44 8.69 -0.94 -11.34
N PHE A 45 7.86 -0.63 -10.35
CA PHE A 45 6.39 -0.79 -10.32
C PHE A 45 5.82 -2.20 -10.64
N PRO A 46 4.72 -2.59 -9.98
CA PRO A 46 4.05 -3.84 -10.28
C PRO A 46 3.20 -3.66 -11.55
N SER A 47 3.70 -4.19 -12.67
CA SER A 47 2.94 -4.31 -13.91
C SER A 47 3.46 -5.47 -14.77
N LYS A 48 3.10 -6.70 -14.38
CA LYS A 48 2.27 -7.63 -15.17
C LYS A 48 2.37 -9.03 -14.56
N TYR A 49 1.46 -9.31 -13.65
CA TYR A 49 0.85 -10.63 -13.53
C TYR A 49 -0.66 -10.40 -13.54
N ASP A 50 -1.29 -10.80 -14.64
CA ASP A 50 -2.71 -11.09 -14.70
C ASP A 50 -2.90 -12.41 -13.92
N GLY A 51 -3.50 -12.30 -12.73
CA GLY A 51 -3.80 -13.40 -11.81
C GLY A 51 -4.41 -12.82 -10.52
N PRO A 52 -5.31 -13.53 -9.83
CA PRO A 52 -6.19 -12.96 -8.80
C PRO A 52 -5.45 -12.81 -7.47
N ASN A 53 -4.41 -11.99 -7.44
CA ASN A 53 -3.82 -11.49 -6.20
C ASN A 53 -4.26 -10.04 -6.02
N ASP A 54 -5.57 -9.87 -5.96
CA ASP A 54 -6.22 -8.76 -5.28
C ASP A 54 -5.87 -8.88 -3.79
N CYS A 55 -4.66 -8.47 -3.42
CA CYS A 55 -4.31 -8.20 -2.02
C CYS A 55 -5.09 -6.96 -1.60
N LEU A 56 -6.35 -7.19 -1.24
CA LEU A 56 -7.29 -6.36 -0.47
C LEU A 56 -8.72 -6.69 -0.89
N LEU A 57 -9.22 -7.93 -0.74
CA LEU A 57 -10.66 -8.19 -0.96
C LEU A 57 -11.16 -9.40 -0.15
N LEU A 58 -11.91 -9.12 0.91
CA LEU A 58 -13.00 -10.01 1.30
C LEU A 58 -14.17 -9.78 0.33
N ALA A 59 -14.38 -10.77 -0.54
CA ALA A 59 -15.54 -11.00 -1.39
C ALA A 59 -15.92 -9.89 -2.40
N ASN A 60 -15.34 -9.97 -3.61
CA ASN A 60 -16.06 -9.56 -4.81
C ASN A 60 -17.21 -10.55 -5.04
N VAL A 61 -18.46 -10.10 -4.85
CA VAL A 61 -19.63 -10.79 -5.41
C VAL A 61 -19.95 -10.09 -6.73
N PRO A 62 -19.81 -10.72 -7.90
CA PRO A 62 -20.07 -10.05 -9.17
C PRO A 62 -21.56 -9.71 -9.26
N GLY A 63 -21.91 -8.42 -9.26
CA GLY A 63 -23.27 -7.97 -9.54
C GLY A 63 -23.77 -6.69 -8.87
N SER A 64 -22.96 -5.96 -8.09
CA SER A 64 -23.34 -4.65 -7.56
C SER A 64 -22.28 -3.60 -7.84
N THR A 65 -22.68 -2.43 -8.32
CA THR A 65 -21.81 -1.30 -8.64
C THR A 65 -21.28 -0.59 -7.38
N THR A 66 -20.94 -1.33 -6.32
CA THR A 66 -20.57 -0.79 -5.00
C THR A 66 -19.30 -1.40 -4.38
N ASP A 67 -18.51 -2.11 -5.18
CA ASP A 67 -17.65 -3.18 -4.68
C ASP A 67 -16.21 -2.71 -4.32
N SER A 68 -16.11 -1.73 -3.41
CA SER A 68 -14.89 -1.58 -2.60
C SER A 68 -15.09 -2.33 -1.27
N PRO A 69 -14.15 -3.20 -0.85
CA PRO A 69 -14.29 -3.94 0.40
C PRO A 69 -14.42 -2.97 1.57
N VAL A 70 -15.31 -3.30 2.51
CA VAL A 70 -15.74 -2.42 3.61
C VAL A 70 -14.55 -1.83 4.38
N PHE A 71 -13.48 -2.60 4.57
CA PHE A 71 -12.25 -2.14 5.20
C PHE A 71 -11.61 -0.97 4.45
N LEU A 72 -11.43 -1.07 3.12
CA LEU A 72 -10.80 -0.02 2.32
C LEU A 72 -11.57 1.28 2.42
N ARG A 73 -12.90 1.22 2.32
CA ARG A 73 -13.75 2.40 2.46
C ARG A 73 -13.56 3.10 3.81
N VAL A 74 -13.43 2.33 4.90
CA VAL A 74 -13.25 2.88 6.25
C VAL A 74 -11.84 3.43 6.45
N ALA A 75 -10.82 2.72 5.99
CA ALA A 75 -9.42 3.04 6.29
C ALA A 75 -8.77 4.02 5.29
N ARG A 76 -9.37 4.28 4.13
CA ARG A 76 -8.74 4.99 2.99
C ARG A 76 -8.04 6.28 3.35
N LYS A 77 -8.64 7.10 4.23
CA LYS A 77 -8.07 8.40 4.65
C LYS A 77 -6.76 8.28 5.43
N THR A 78 -6.49 7.11 6.00
CA THR A 78 -5.34 6.83 6.87
C THR A 78 -4.38 5.81 6.25
N THR A 79 -4.60 5.48 4.97
CA THR A 79 -3.83 4.48 4.24
C THR A 79 -3.13 5.16 3.07
N PHE A 80 -1.80 5.02 3.04
CA PHE A 80 -1.00 5.36 1.87
C PHE A 80 -0.90 4.14 0.95
N ILE A 81 -0.97 4.38 -0.36
CA ILE A 81 -0.85 3.33 -1.38
C ILE A 81 0.59 3.23 -1.87
N ASN A 82 1.36 4.31 -1.83
CA ASN A 82 2.74 4.40 -2.29
C ASN A 82 3.38 5.70 -1.76
N GLY A 83 4.66 5.94 -2.08
CA GLY A 83 5.36 7.16 -1.71
C GLY A 83 4.77 8.45 -2.31
N ILE A 84 4.06 8.38 -3.45
CA ILE A 84 3.43 9.57 -4.07
C ILE A 84 2.27 10.07 -3.21
N ASP A 85 1.49 9.18 -2.59
CA ASP A 85 0.45 9.57 -1.63
C ASP A 85 1.04 10.34 -0.44
N LEU A 86 2.21 9.91 0.05
CA LEU A 86 2.94 10.63 1.10
C LEU A 86 3.37 12.03 0.61
N VAL A 87 3.98 12.14 -0.56
CA VAL A 87 4.44 13.44 -1.10
C VAL A 87 3.26 14.40 -1.25
N ARG A 88 2.12 13.94 -1.79
CA ARG A 88 0.89 14.76 -1.89
C ARG A 88 0.38 15.21 -0.52
N ALA A 89 0.42 14.33 0.48
CA ALA A 89 0.00 14.67 1.84
C ALA A 89 0.92 15.73 2.45
N LEU A 90 2.23 15.62 2.23
CA LEU A 90 3.23 16.58 2.71
C LEU A 90 3.12 17.94 2.01
N GLU A 91 2.91 17.98 0.69
CA GLU A 91 2.69 19.24 -0.02
C GLU A 91 1.44 19.98 0.47
N LYS A 92 0.35 19.24 0.70
CA LYS A 92 -0.84 19.80 1.31
C LYS A 92 -0.54 20.35 2.70
N TYR A 93 0.22 19.61 3.51
CA TYR A 93 0.61 20.03 4.86
C TYR A 93 1.46 21.31 4.86
N VAL A 94 2.35 21.46 3.87
CA VAL A 94 3.10 22.70 3.62
C VAL A 94 2.16 23.83 3.20
N THR A 95 1.27 23.58 2.24
CA THR A 95 0.33 24.57 1.68
C THR A 95 -0.62 25.12 2.74
N ASP A 96 -1.04 24.27 3.67
CA ASP A 96 -1.90 24.64 4.79
C ASP A 96 -1.11 25.33 5.94
N GLY A 97 0.20 25.56 5.77
CA GLY A 97 1.05 26.29 6.71
C GLY A 97 1.40 25.53 7.99
N GLN A 98 1.37 24.19 7.95
CA GLN A 98 1.57 23.35 9.12
C GLN A 98 3.03 22.94 9.33
N LEU A 99 3.84 22.93 8.25
CA LEU A 99 5.27 22.69 8.35
C LEU A 99 5.99 23.88 9.01
N LYS A 100 6.65 23.59 10.13
CA LYS A 100 7.47 24.52 10.90
C LYS A 100 8.94 24.12 10.83
N PRO A 101 9.88 25.03 11.14
CA PRO A 101 11.29 24.66 11.28
C PRO A 101 11.56 23.58 12.33
N THR A 102 10.66 23.43 13.31
CA THR A 102 10.76 22.41 14.37
C THR A 102 9.96 21.14 14.09
N THR A 103 9.28 21.03 12.93
CA THR A 103 8.51 19.83 12.60
C THR A 103 9.45 18.63 12.49
N LEU A 104 9.08 17.54 13.16
CA LEU A 104 9.75 16.26 13.07
C LEU A 104 8.86 15.28 12.30
N PHE A 105 9.51 14.33 11.64
CA PHE A 105 8.87 13.18 11.01
C PHE A 105 9.08 11.95 11.88
N ILE A 106 8.07 11.10 11.88
CA ILE A 106 8.06 9.86 12.63
C ILE A 106 7.78 8.74 11.65
N THR A 107 8.62 7.72 11.66
CA THR A 107 8.26 6.43 11.07
C THR A 107 8.31 5.37 12.15
N PHE A 108 7.41 4.40 12.05
CA PHE A 108 7.52 3.20 12.85
C PHE A 108 7.00 1.99 12.10
N ASP A 109 7.66 0.87 12.35
CA ASP A 109 7.30 -0.45 11.87
C ASP A 109 6.69 -1.26 13.02
N VAL A 110 5.81 -2.19 12.68
CA VAL A 110 5.21 -3.12 13.63
C VAL A 110 5.89 -4.48 13.52
N GLU A 111 6.69 -4.82 14.53
CA GLU A 111 7.48 -6.04 14.52
C GLU A 111 6.58 -7.27 14.49
N ASN A 112 6.83 -8.16 13.51
CA ASN A 112 6.24 -9.49 13.46
C ASN A 112 4.70 -9.50 13.55
N LEU A 113 4.03 -8.49 12.95
CA LEU A 113 2.59 -8.27 13.10
C LEU A 113 1.77 -9.55 12.95
N TYR A 114 1.91 -10.23 11.81
CA TYR A 114 1.11 -11.42 11.49
C TYR A 114 1.35 -12.58 12.47
N THR A 115 2.56 -12.78 12.97
CA THR A 115 2.86 -13.92 13.85
C THR A 115 2.48 -13.65 15.31
N MET A 116 2.31 -12.38 15.68
CA MET A 116 2.11 -11.98 17.07
C MET A 116 0.66 -11.79 17.47
N ILE A 117 -0.24 -11.46 16.52
CA ILE A 117 -1.65 -11.22 16.82
C ILE A 117 -2.32 -12.53 17.32
N PRO A 118 -3.03 -12.49 18.46
CA PRO A 118 -3.75 -13.65 18.94
C PRO A 118 -5.04 -13.86 18.15
N ARG A 119 -5.31 -15.10 17.74
CA ARG A 119 -6.50 -15.48 16.96
C ARG A 119 -7.83 -14.97 17.55
N GLN A 120 -7.96 -15.01 18.88
CA GLN A 120 -9.15 -14.50 19.56
C GLN A 120 -9.26 -12.98 19.45
N GLY A 121 -8.14 -12.26 19.49
CA GLY A 121 -8.07 -10.82 19.26
C GLY A 121 -8.50 -10.44 17.84
N ASP A 122 -8.06 -11.19 16.81
CA ASP A 122 -8.52 -10.97 15.43
C ASP A 122 -10.03 -11.12 15.28
N LEU A 123 -10.59 -12.17 15.89
CA LEU A 123 -12.02 -12.42 15.83
C LEU A 123 -12.82 -11.33 16.57
N GLU A 124 -12.32 -10.86 17.71
CA GLU A 124 -12.94 -9.75 18.44
C GLU A 124 -12.86 -8.44 17.66
N ALA A 125 -11.70 -8.12 17.08
CA ALA A 125 -11.50 -6.94 16.24
C ALA A 125 -12.40 -6.99 14.99
N LEU A 126 -12.46 -8.14 14.31
CA LEU A 126 -13.35 -8.34 13.16
C LEU A 126 -14.82 -8.16 13.54
N MET A 127 -15.28 -8.78 14.62
CA MET A 127 -16.66 -8.68 15.07
C MET A 127 -17.04 -7.21 15.33
N GLN A 128 -16.22 -6.50 16.11
CA GLN A 128 -16.45 -5.08 16.42
C GLN A 128 -16.43 -4.22 15.15
N PHE A 129 -15.50 -4.47 14.23
CA PHE A 129 -15.42 -3.75 12.96
C PHE A 129 -16.70 -3.96 12.13
N LEU A 130 -17.14 -5.20 11.96
CA LEU A 130 -18.34 -5.53 11.20
C LEU A 130 -19.59 -4.91 11.83
N GLU A 131 -19.73 -4.96 13.15
CA GLU A 131 -20.86 -4.34 13.86
C GLU A 131 -20.90 -2.81 13.71
N ARG A 132 -19.74 -2.16 13.73
CA ARG A 132 -19.62 -0.70 13.59
C ARG A 132 -19.89 -0.23 12.16
N HIS A 133 -19.46 -0.99 11.14
CA HIS A 133 -19.36 -0.49 9.77
C HIS A 133 -20.28 -1.17 8.73
N LEU A 134 -20.96 -2.27 9.08
CA LEU A 134 -21.94 -2.90 8.20
C LEU A 134 -23.36 -2.39 8.43
N HIS A 135 -23.94 -1.79 7.40
CA HIS A 135 -25.38 -1.52 7.36
C HIS A 135 -26.17 -2.84 7.37
N ASN A 136 -27.21 -2.93 8.20
CA ASN A 136 -28.07 -4.12 8.36
C ASN A 136 -27.34 -5.41 8.78
N LYS A 137 -26.11 -5.33 9.31
CA LYS A 137 -25.33 -6.47 9.81
C LYS A 137 -25.14 -7.61 8.79
N LYS A 138 -24.98 -7.26 7.51
CA LYS A 138 -24.77 -8.25 6.43
C LYS A 138 -23.87 -7.73 5.31
N ILE A 139 -23.20 -8.65 4.62
CA ILE A 139 -22.50 -8.41 3.34
C ILE A 139 -23.17 -9.30 2.30
N GLY A 140 -23.87 -8.68 1.34
CA GLY A 140 -24.73 -9.43 0.40
C GLY A 140 -25.78 -10.27 1.14
N THR A 141 -25.67 -11.59 1.03
CA THR A 141 -26.53 -12.58 1.71
C THR A 141 -25.97 -13.08 3.04
N LEU A 142 -24.70 -12.80 3.34
CA LEU A 142 -23.99 -13.33 4.52
C LEU A 142 -24.25 -12.44 5.74
N ARG A 143 -24.67 -13.05 6.85
CA ARG A 143 -24.79 -12.35 8.14
C ARG A 143 -23.43 -12.30 8.83
N ILE A 144 -23.27 -11.38 9.79
CA ILE A 144 -22.05 -11.31 10.62
C ILE A 144 -21.72 -12.69 11.22
N ASP A 145 -22.70 -13.42 11.74
CA ASP A 145 -22.47 -14.75 12.33
C ASP A 145 -21.87 -15.75 11.34
N ASP A 146 -22.28 -15.70 10.07
CA ASP A 146 -21.77 -16.59 9.03
C ASP A 146 -20.32 -16.21 8.69
N ILE A 147 -20.04 -14.91 8.59
CA ILE A 147 -18.69 -14.38 8.36
C ILE A 147 -17.77 -14.78 9.52
N MET A 148 -18.22 -14.64 10.77
CA MET A 148 -17.46 -15.01 11.96
C MET A 148 -17.19 -16.52 12.03
N LYS A 149 -18.14 -17.37 11.61
CA LYS A 149 -17.93 -18.83 11.52
C LYS A 149 -16.87 -19.18 10.49
N MET A 150 -16.91 -18.56 9.30
CA MET A 150 -15.90 -18.76 8.26
C MET A 150 -14.52 -18.25 8.71
N ALA A 151 -14.47 -17.09 9.37
CA ALA A 151 -13.24 -16.55 9.94
C ALA A 151 -12.59 -17.52 10.93
N ARG A 152 -13.39 -18.06 11.87
CA ARG A 152 -12.95 -19.09 12.82
C ARG A 152 -12.43 -20.32 12.11
N LEU A 153 -13.16 -20.83 11.11
CA LEU A 153 -12.74 -21.99 10.34
C LEU A 153 -11.36 -21.78 9.70
N VAL A 154 -11.13 -20.62 9.06
CA VAL A 154 -9.82 -20.31 8.47
C VAL A 154 -8.73 -20.28 9.54
N LEU A 155 -8.96 -19.56 10.65
CA LEU A 155 -7.96 -19.43 11.73
C LEU A 155 -7.72 -20.73 12.52
N ASP A 156 -8.67 -21.65 12.56
CA ASP A 156 -8.56 -22.94 13.25
C ASP A 156 -7.93 -24.05 12.39
N THR A 157 -7.99 -23.89 11.06
CA THR A 157 -7.51 -24.90 10.09
C THR A 157 -6.12 -24.59 9.53
N ASN A 158 -5.38 -23.67 10.16
CA ASN A 158 -4.01 -23.30 9.80
C ASN A 158 -3.02 -24.44 10.15
N ILE A 159 -2.89 -25.38 9.22
CA ILE A 159 -2.02 -26.56 9.32
C ILE A 159 -0.94 -26.48 8.23
N PHE A 160 0.32 -26.69 8.60
CA PHE A 160 1.44 -26.72 7.67
C PHE A 160 2.37 -27.90 7.96
N THR A 161 3.23 -28.24 7.00
CA THR A 161 4.21 -29.31 7.12
C THR A 161 5.62 -28.73 7.24
N TYR A 162 6.38 -29.19 8.23
CA TYR A 162 7.79 -28.86 8.39
C TYR A 162 8.55 -30.13 8.80
N GLU A 163 9.68 -30.43 8.15
CA GLU A 163 10.45 -31.67 8.39
C GLU A 163 9.58 -32.95 8.39
N ASN A 164 8.69 -33.10 7.40
CA ASN A 164 7.74 -34.22 7.28
C ASN A 164 6.80 -34.42 8.49
N LYS A 165 6.60 -33.40 9.33
CA LYS A 165 5.65 -33.40 10.44
C LYS A 165 4.58 -32.34 10.21
N TYR A 166 3.36 -32.64 10.64
CA TYR A 166 2.23 -31.71 10.58
C TYR A 166 2.20 -30.86 11.85
N TYR A 167 2.09 -29.55 11.67
CA TYR A 167 1.95 -28.58 12.74
C TYR A 167 0.68 -27.78 12.53
N ARG A 168 0.01 -27.43 13.63
CA ARG A 168 -1.08 -26.47 13.63
C ARG A 168 -0.60 -25.17 14.26
N GLN A 169 -0.75 -24.07 13.55
CA GLN A 169 -0.41 -22.75 14.06
C GLN A 169 -1.40 -22.38 15.18
N ILE A 170 -0.87 -22.17 16.39
CA ILE A 170 -1.68 -21.86 17.59
C ILE A 170 -1.75 -20.36 17.89
N ARG A 171 -0.79 -19.58 17.36
CA ARG A 171 -0.65 -18.13 17.53
C ARG A 171 -0.28 -17.49 16.19
N GLY A 172 -0.77 -16.27 15.99
CA GLY A 172 -0.57 -15.55 14.74
C GLY A 172 -1.45 -16.07 13.63
N GLU A 173 -1.27 -15.44 12.49
CA GLU A 173 -1.96 -15.67 11.26
C GLU A 173 -1.06 -16.38 10.26
N VAL A 174 -1.68 -17.07 9.30
CA VAL A 174 -0.95 -17.64 8.17
C VAL A 174 -0.54 -16.48 7.24
N MET A 175 0.77 -16.32 7.06
CA MET A 175 1.32 -15.39 6.09
C MET A 175 0.92 -15.82 4.66
N GLY A 176 0.61 -14.84 3.81
CA GLY A 176 0.23 -15.09 2.42
C GLY A 176 -1.26 -15.36 2.18
N SER A 177 -2.09 -15.41 3.22
CA SER A 177 -3.55 -15.41 3.04
C SER A 177 -4.09 -13.99 2.93
N ALA A 178 -4.85 -13.70 1.86
CA ALA A 178 -5.48 -12.40 1.66
C ALA A 178 -6.49 -12.06 2.78
N PHE A 179 -7.10 -13.08 3.39
CA PHE A 179 -8.03 -12.90 4.50
C PHE A 179 -7.31 -12.48 5.78
N THR A 180 -6.22 -13.15 6.15
CA THR A 180 -5.43 -12.81 7.33
C THR A 180 -4.80 -11.42 7.20
N GLN A 181 -4.32 -11.07 6.01
CA GLN A 181 -3.89 -9.69 5.75
C GLN A 181 -4.98 -8.65 6.03
N THR A 182 -6.24 -8.98 5.74
CA THR A 182 -7.37 -8.09 6.07
C THR A 182 -7.66 -8.04 7.57
N LEU A 183 -7.53 -9.17 8.27
CA LEU A 183 -7.70 -9.26 9.72
C LEU A 183 -6.64 -8.46 10.48
N ALA A 184 -5.36 -8.66 10.21
CA ALA A 184 -4.28 -7.87 10.79
C ALA A 184 -4.50 -6.36 10.56
N ASN A 185 -4.99 -5.99 9.37
CA ASN A 185 -5.31 -4.61 9.05
C ASN A 185 -6.49 -4.04 9.87
N ILE A 186 -7.51 -4.84 10.13
CA ILE A 186 -8.64 -4.49 11.01
C ILE A 186 -8.16 -4.37 12.46
N TYR A 187 -7.36 -5.33 12.94
CA TYR A 187 -6.76 -5.31 14.27
C TYR A 187 -5.95 -4.02 14.49
N MET A 188 -5.09 -3.71 13.52
CA MET A 188 -4.26 -2.50 13.54
C MET A 188 -5.09 -1.22 13.47
N LEU A 189 -6.24 -1.21 12.78
CA LEU A 189 -7.14 -0.06 12.74
C LEU A 189 -7.67 0.30 14.14
N ASP A 190 -8.08 -0.69 14.93
CA ASP A 190 -8.55 -0.46 16.30
C ASP A 190 -7.39 -0.07 17.24
N TRP A 191 -6.22 -0.71 17.07
CA TRP A 191 -5.02 -0.36 17.82
C TRP A 191 -4.59 1.11 17.60
N LYS A 192 -4.52 1.55 16.33
CA LYS A 192 -4.05 2.90 15.95
C LYS A 192 -5.09 4.02 16.11
N GLN A 193 -6.34 3.70 16.44
CA GLN A 193 -7.46 4.65 16.43
C GLN A 193 -7.17 5.93 17.24
N LYS A 194 -6.53 5.79 18.41
CA LYS A 194 -6.16 6.93 19.27
C LYS A 194 -5.06 7.80 18.62
N LEU A 195 -4.06 7.18 18.00
CA LEU A 195 -3.02 7.91 17.28
C LEU A 195 -3.62 8.73 16.13
N ILE A 196 -4.52 8.13 15.34
CA ILE A 196 -5.23 8.84 14.25
C ILE A 196 -5.99 10.05 14.81
N GLN A 197 -6.77 9.86 15.87
CA GLN A 197 -7.56 10.94 16.47
C GLN A 197 -6.69 12.09 16.97
N ASP A 198 -5.57 11.77 17.62
CA ASP A 198 -4.66 12.79 18.12
C ASP A 198 -4.01 13.55 16.95
N GLN A 199 -3.61 12.86 15.88
CA GLN A 199 -3.06 13.52 14.68
C GLN A 199 -4.08 14.43 14.00
N ASP A 200 -5.33 13.99 13.85
CA ASP A 200 -6.39 14.80 13.26
C ASP A 200 -6.66 16.06 14.11
N ALA A 201 -6.68 15.92 15.44
CA ALA A 201 -6.84 17.05 16.37
C ALA A 201 -5.70 18.07 16.26
N ASP A 202 -4.48 17.59 16.09
CA ASP A 202 -3.27 18.41 15.96
C ASP A 202 -3.04 18.93 14.52
N LYS A 203 -3.88 18.52 13.56
CA LYS A 203 -3.71 18.76 12.11
C LYS A 203 -2.38 18.22 11.57
N GLU A 204 -1.96 17.09 12.10
CA GLU A 204 -0.77 16.36 11.70
C GLU A 204 -1.13 15.19 10.76
N ILE A 205 -0.18 14.77 9.94
CA ILE A 205 -0.35 13.64 9.02
C ILE A 205 -0.31 12.34 9.82
N TYR A 206 -1.24 11.44 9.49
CA TYR A 206 -1.13 10.02 9.78
C TYR A 206 -1.35 9.22 8.50
N GLY A 207 -0.40 8.36 8.15
CA GLY A 207 -0.59 7.42 7.05
C GLY A 207 0.10 6.09 7.31
N ARG A 208 -0.58 5.00 6.96
CA ARG A 208 -0.07 3.63 7.09
C ARG A 208 0.02 2.97 5.72
N TYR A 209 1.14 2.33 5.43
CA TYR A 209 1.32 1.42 4.31
C TYR A 209 1.64 0.05 4.88
N ILE A 210 0.67 -0.87 4.85
CA ILE A 210 0.80 -2.22 5.44
C ILE A 210 1.38 -2.12 6.87
N ASP A 211 2.62 -2.49 7.13
CA ASP A 211 3.20 -2.50 8.48
C ASP A 211 3.94 -1.20 8.82
N ASP A 212 4.28 -0.40 7.81
CA ASP A 212 4.95 0.89 7.96
C ASP A 212 3.94 2.02 8.26
N VAL A 213 4.26 2.86 9.23
CA VAL A 213 3.49 4.08 9.55
C VAL A 213 4.37 5.31 9.41
N PHE A 214 3.78 6.37 8.88
CA PHE A 214 4.35 7.72 8.81
C PHE A 214 3.46 8.70 9.54
N MET A 215 4.09 9.59 10.33
CA MET A 215 3.42 10.69 11.02
C MET A 215 4.27 11.97 10.99
N THR A 216 3.61 13.13 11.09
CA THR A 216 4.27 14.41 11.36
C THR A 216 4.02 14.87 12.79
N THR A 217 4.88 15.74 13.31
CA THR A 217 4.64 16.34 14.62
C THR A 217 5.34 17.68 14.78
N ASN A 218 4.61 18.64 15.31
CA ASN A 218 5.14 19.90 15.85
C ASN A 218 5.34 19.89 17.37
N SER A 219 5.07 18.77 18.04
CA SER A 219 5.28 18.60 19.48
C SER A 219 6.76 18.37 19.80
N THR A 220 7.14 18.48 21.08
CA THR A 220 8.52 18.19 21.49
C THR A 220 8.83 16.71 21.34
N PHE A 221 10.11 16.38 21.17
CA PHE A 221 10.58 14.99 21.08
C PHE A 221 10.07 14.14 22.26
N ASP A 222 10.14 14.65 23.49
CA ASP A 222 9.71 13.92 24.69
C ASP A 222 8.20 13.63 24.70
N GLN A 223 7.37 14.58 24.28
CA GLN A 223 5.91 14.40 24.20
C GLN A 223 5.54 13.31 23.19
N VAL A 224 6.20 13.33 22.04
CA VAL A 224 5.98 12.34 20.97
C VAL A 224 6.46 10.96 21.41
N LYS A 225 7.64 10.91 22.03
CA LYS A 225 8.17 9.66 22.58
C LYS A 225 7.21 9.07 23.61
N GLU A 226 6.71 9.86 24.56
CA GLU A 226 5.74 9.39 25.53
C GLU A 226 4.46 8.85 24.86
N LYS A 227 3.95 9.55 23.83
CA LYS A 227 2.79 9.12 23.05
C LYS A 227 3.02 7.76 22.37
N LEU A 228 4.19 7.54 21.78
CA LEU A 228 4.55 6.27 21.14
C LEU A 228 4.76 5.16 22.17
N GLU A 229 5.40 5.44 23.31
CA GLU A 229 5.55 4.47 24.41
C GLU A 229 4.20 4.08 25.03
N ASN A 230 3.24 5.02 25.10
CA ASN A 230 1.88 4.73 25.52
C ASN A 230 1.15 3.83 24.51
N ALA A 231 1.34 4.07 23.21
CA ALA A 231 0.79 3.21 22.16
C ALA A 231 1.42 1.80 22.19
N HIS A 232 2.74 1.71 22.38
CA HIS A 232 3.46 0.44 22.53
C HIS A 232 2.92 -0.39 23.71
N ARG A 233 2.66 0.25 24.86
CA ARG A 233 2.13 -0.43 26.05
C ARG A 233 0.65 -0.79 25.98
N LYS A 234 -0.11 -0.24 25.01
CA LYS A 234 -1.56 -0.46 24.88
C LYS A 234 -1.89 -1.93 24.65
N ASP A 235 -1.05 -2.64 23.91
CA ASP A 235 -1.29 -4.02 23.51
C ASP A 235 0.01 -4.83 23.58
N PRO A 236 0.09 -5.86 24.45
CA PRO A 236 1.32 -6.66 24.59
C PRO A 236 1.67 -7.49 23.35
N ASN A 237 0.77 -7.61 22.37
CA ASN A 237 1.01 -8.31 21.12
C ASN A 237 1.58 -7.41 20.02
N ILE A 238 1.54 -6.10 20.20
CA ILE A 238 2.04 -5.13 19.23
C ILE A 238 3.34 -4.54 19.76
N ARG A 239 4.42 -4.74 19.00
CA ARG A 239 5.70 -4.08 19.25
C ARG A 239 5.99 -3.15 18.11
N ILE A 240 6.47 -1.96 18.45
CA ILE A 240 6.78 -0.93 17.47
C ILE A 240 8.25 -0.54 17.60
N SER A 241 8.91 -0.45 16.46
CA SER A 241 10.24 0.13 16.33
C SER A 241 10.11 1.45 15.59
N TYR A 242 10.52 2.55 16.21
CA TYR A 242 10.24 3.90 15.69
C TYR A 242 11.51 4.76 15.59
N SER A 243 11.47 5.67 14.63
CA SER A 243 12.47 6.71 14.40
C SER A 243 11.78 8.07 14.39
N ILE A 244 12.39 9.07 15.04
CA ILE A 244 11.89 10.45 15.09
C ILE A 244 13.03 11.38 14.67
N GLN A 245 12.92 11.99 13.50
CA GLN A 245 14.00 12.75 12.89
C GLN A 245 13.45 13.89 12.02
N SER A 246 14.28 14.91 11.75
CA SER A 246 13.96 15.95 10.75
C SER A 246 14.14 15.45 9.31
N THR A 247 14.86 14.35 9.13
CA THR A 247 15.02 13.63 7.86
C THR A 247 14.77 12.15 8.10
N ILE A 248 13.86 11.53 7.35
CA ILE A 248 13.48 10.14 7.53
C ILE A 248 13.11 9.47 6.20
N ASP A 249 13.28 8.16 6.13
CA ASP A 249 12.91 7.36 4.98
C ASP A 249 11.56 6.69 5.24
N PHE A 250 10.66 6.75 4.26
CA PHE A 250 9.39 6.03 4.26
C PHE A 250 9.09 5.50 2.86
N LEU A 251 8.90 4.18 2.76
CA LEU A 251 8.80 3.46 1.50
C LEU A 251 10.00 3.72 0.58
N ASP A 252 9.77 4.49 -0.48
CA ASP A 252 10.71 4.79 -1.55
C ASP A 252 10.95 6.30 -1.68
N VAL A 253 10.71 7.03 -0.58
CA VAL A 253 10.86 8.48 -0.41
C VAL A 253 11.68 8.78 0.84
N THR A 254 12.70 9.62 0.70
CA THR A 254 13.36 10.31 1.81
C THR A 254 12.70 11.67 1.97
N VAL A 255 12.22 11.97 3.17
CA VAL A 255 11.59 13.25 3.53
C VAL A 255 12.52 14.00 4.45
N SER A 256 12.72 15.29 4.19
CA SER A 256 13.56 16.17 5.02
C SER A 256 12.91 17.54 5.22
N ASN A 257 13.12 18.09 6.41
CA ASN A 257 12.70 19.43 6.79
C ASN A 257 13.95 20.28 6.97
N ASP A 258 14.26 21.11 5.97
CA ASP A 258 15.36 22.07 6.05
C ASP A 258 14.82 23.41 6.57
N ASN A 259 14.72 23.52 7.90
CA ASN A 259 14.31 24.74 8.60
C ASN A 259 12.97 25.32 8.10
N GLY A 260 11.98 24.46 7.86
CA GLY A 260 10.64 24.85 7.39
C GLY A 260 10.46 24.72 5.87
N GLN A 261 11.49 24.26 5.16
CA GLN A 261 11.40 23.91 3.74
C GLN A 261 11.33 22.39 3.59
N LEU A 262 10.25 21.91 3.00
CA LEU A 262 10.09 20.50 2.67
C LEU A 262 11.01 20.14 1.51
N LYS A 263 11.81 19.10 1.71
CA LYS A 263 12.63 18.49 0.67
C LYS A 263 12.36 16.99 0.61
N THR A 264 12.01 16.49 -0.57
CA THR A 264 11.75 15.06 -0.80
C THR A 264 12.64 14.54 -1.93
N THR A 265 13.18 13.34 -1.76
CA THR A 265 14.04 12.65 -2.75
C THR A 265 13.71 11.18 -2.82
N ILE A 266 14.15 10.48 -3.87
CA ILE A 266 14.00 9.02 -3.93
C ILE A 266 14.95 8.37 -2.92
N PHE A 267 14.38 7.46 -2.12
CA PHE A 267 15.17 6.61 -1.23
C PHE A 267 15.63 5.34 -1.97
N HIS A 268 16.93 5.07 -1.93
CA HIS A 268 17.52 3.82 -2.42
C HIS A 268 18.08 3.04 -1.24
N LYS A 269 17.59 1.80 -1.07
CA LYS A 269 18.15 0.89 -0.05
C LYS A 269 19.62 0.63 -0.38
N PRO A 270 20.58 0.82 0.54
CA PRO A 270 22.01 0.63 0.25
C PRO A 270 22.38 -0.77 -0.27
N ALA A 271 21.60 -1.79 0.09
CA ALA A 271 21.79 -3.17 -0.36
C ALA A 271 21.01 -3.53 -1.64
N ALA A 272 20.22 -2.61 -2.20
CA ALA A 272 19.50 -2.86 -3.44
C ALA A 272 20.48 -2.84 -4.61
N GLU A 273 20.55 -3.96 -5.33
CA GLU A 273 21.19 -3.98 -6.65
C GLU A 273 20.36 -3.12 -7.61
N PRO A 274 20.99 -2.38 -8.55
CA PRO A 274 20.30 -1.59 -9.56
C PRO A 274 19.70 -2.51 -10.64
N TYR A 275 19.01 -3.57 -10.23
CA TYR A 275 18.41 -4.54 -11.12
C TYR A 275 17.12 -3.97 -11.68
N ILE A 276 17.17 -3.67 -12.97
CA ILE A 276 16.03 -3.31 -13.82
C ILE A 276 15.82 -4.48 -14.76
N LEU A 277 14.60 -4.69 -15.26
CA LEU A 277 14.35 -5.72 -16.26
C LEU A 277 15.39 -5.65 -17.40
N PRO A 278 16.27 -6.66 -17.57
CA PRO A 278 17.35 -6.61 -18.55
C PRO A 278 16.81 -6.49 -19.96
N TYR A 279 17.46 -5.68 -20.79
CA TYR A 279 17.04 -5.45 -22.17
C TYR A 279 17.08 -6.72 -23.03
N THR A 280 17.92 -7.69 -22.65
CA THR A 280 18.06 -9.01 -23.29
C THR A 280 16.99 -10.01 -22.90
N SER A 281 16.11 -9.69 -21.96
CA SER A 281 15.01 -10.58 -21.61
C SER A 281 13.95 -10.65 -22.72
N ASP A 282 13.12 -11.69 -22.73
CA ASP A 282 12.10 -11.90 -23.77
C ASP A 282 10.74 -11.30 -23.37
N HIS A 283 10.70 -9.98 -23.20
CA HIS A 283 9.48 -9.24 -22.90
C HIS A 283 8.99 -8.44 -24.10
N PRO A 284 7.68 -8.18 -24.20
CA PRO A 284 7.14 -7.29 -25.23
C PRO A 284 7.81 -5.90 -25.23
N ARG A 285 8.10 -5.37 -26.43
CA ARG A 285 8.85 -4.09 -26.59
C ARG A 285 8.26 -2.90 -25.84
N ASN A 286 6.93 -2.87 -25.70
CA ASN A 286 6.26 -1.81 -24.95
C ASN A 286 6.66 -1.76 -23.46
N VAL A 287 7.08 -2.88 -22.86
CA VAL A 287 7.60 -2.91 -21.49
C VAL A 287 8.90 -2.10 -21.41
N TYR A 288 9.87 -2.39 -22.27
CA TYR A 288 11.14 -1.66 -22.34
C TYR A 288 10.94 -0.17 -22.64
N HIS A 289 10.00 0.17 -23.52
CA HIS A 289 9.70 1.57 -23.84
C HIS A 289 9.11 2.35 -22.66
N ASN A 290 8.41 1.65 -21.76
CA ASN A 290 7.74 2.26 -20.61
C ASN A 290 8.65 2.40 -19.40
N ILE A 291 9.65 1.53 -19.23
CA ILE A 291 10.54 1.54 -18.07
C ILE A 291 11.22 2.91 -17.85
N PRO A 292 11.91 3.52 -18.84
CA PRO A 292 12.54 4.82 -18.64
C PRO A 292 11.51 5.92 -18.32
N TYR A 293 10.38 5.91 -19.02
CA TYR A 293 9.33 6.91 -18.81
C TYR A 293 8.73 6.80 -17.41
N ALA A 294 8.46 5.59 -16.93
CA ALA A 294 7.92 5.35 -15.59
C ALA A 294 8.91 5.73 -14.49
N ALA A 295 10.20 5.39 -14.65
CA ALA A 295 11.25 5.76 -13.71
C ALA A 295 11.42 7.29 -13.61
N LEU A 296 11.52 7.99 -14.75
CA LEU A 296 11.61 9.46 -14.77
C LEU A 296 10.33 10.13 -14.24
N SER A 297 9.16 9.58 -14.57
CA SER A 297 7.89 10.09 -14.03
C SER A 297 7.82 9.95 -12.52
N ARG A 298 8.33 8.84 -11.96
CA ARG A 298 8.40 8.62 -10.52
C ARG A 298 9.38 9.58 -9.86
N ALA A 299 10.58 9.72 -10.41
CA ALA A 299 11.57 10.69 -9.95
C ALA A 299 11.00 12.12 -9.95
N ALA A 300 10.35 12.53 -11.03
CA ALA A 300 9.75 13.85 -11.13
C ALA A 300 8.56 14.06 -10.18
N ARG A 301 7.86 13.00 -9.74
CA ARG A 301 6.79 13.09 -8.74
C ARG A 301 7.30 13.17 -7.30
N ILE A 302 8.50 12.64 -7.04
CA ILE A 302 9.03 12.50 -5.68
C ILE A 302 10.06 13.57 -5.36
N CYS A 303 10.98 13.85 -6.27
CA CYS A 303 12.02 14.85 -6.05
C CYS A 303 11.38 16.25 -6.01
N SER A 304 11.65 17.03 -4.97
CA SER A 304 11.05 18.36 -4.80
C SER A 304 11.82 19.48 -5.53
N ASN A 305 13.08 19.24 -5.92
CA ASN A 305 13.91 20.19 -6.65
C ASN A 305 14.61 19.52 -7.84
N VAL A 306 15.10 20.37 -8.75
CA VAL A 306 15.67 19.96 -10.03
C VAL A 306 17.01 19.27 -9.87
N GLU A 307 17.82 19.66 -8.89
CA GLU A 307 19.13 19.09 -8.64
C GLU A 307 19.05 17.63 -8.20
N ASP A 308 18.18 17.32 -7.22
CA ASP A 308 17.99 15.95 -6.77
C ASP A 308 17.32 15.09 -7.84
N PHE A 309 16.42 15.67 -8.64
CA PHE A 309 15.86 14.99 -9.80
C PHE A 309 16.93 14.66 -10.84
N ASP A 310 17.90 15.54 -11.07
CA ASP A 310 18.98 15.29 -12.00
C ASP A 310 19.93 14.18 -11.51
N ILE A 311 20.24 14.18 -10.21
CA ILE A 311 20.99 13.09 -9.58
C ILE A 311 20.27 11.76 -9.79
N GLU A 312 18.97 11.71 -9.52
CA GLU A 312 18.16 10.50 -9.73
C GLU A 312 18.09 10.12 -11.22
N ARG A 313 17.94 11.08 -12.13
CA ARG A 313 17.95 10.86 -13.58
C ARG A 313 19.24 10.18 -14.02
N ILE A 314 20.38 10.64 -13.50
CA ILE A 314 21.69 10.03 -13.78
C ILE A 314 21.75 8.60 -13.21
N GLN A 315 21.22 8.36 -12.01
CA GLN A 315 21.15 7.00 -11.45
C GLN A 315 20.28 6.06 -12.29
N ILE A 316 19.14 6.54 -12.81
CA ILE A 316 18.27 5.79 -13.71
C ILE A 316 19.01 5.46 -15.03
N ASP A 317 19.72 6.43 -15.61
CA ASP A 317 20.52 6.22 -16.83
C ASP A 317 21.57 5.12 -16.62
N LEU A 318 22.37 5.23 -15.55
CA LEU A 318 23.37 4.23 -15.17
C LEU A 318 22.74 2.85 -14.95
N SER A 319 21.60 2.78 -14.26
CA SER A 319 20.90 1.52 -14.01
C SER A 319 20.43 0.88 -15.33
N LEU A 320 19.90 1.65 -16.28
CA LEU A 320 19.50 1.13 -17.58
C LEU A 320 20.70 0.60 -18.38
N LEU A 321 21.81 1.33 -18.38
CA LEU A 321 23.03 0.90 -19.07
C LEU A 321 23.61 -0.39 -18.46
N LEU A 322 23.59 -0.52 -17.13
CA LEU A 322 24.01 -1.75 -16.42
C LEU A 322 23.12 -2.95 -16.75
N ASN A 323 21.85 -2.72 -17.11
CA ASN A 323 20.89 -3.76 -17.52
C ASN A 323 20.80 -3.89 -19.06
N GLU A 324 21.90 -3.56 -19.76
CA GLU A 324 22.12 -3.79 -21.19
C GLU A 324 21.21 -3.01 -22.15
N TYR A 325 20.60 -1.92 -21.70
CA TYR A 325 19.83 -1.04 -22.60
C TYR A 325 20.79 -0.29 -23.55
N PRO A 326 20.52 -0.26 -24.87
CA PRO A 326 21.37 0.46 -25.81
C PRO A 326 21.43 1.97 -25.47
N PRO A 327 22.61 2.62 -25.48
CA PRO A 327 22.72 4.05 -25.14
C PRO A 327 21.84 4.97 -26.00
N SER A 328 21.68 4.65 -27.28
CA SER A 328 20.80 5.38 -28.20
C SER A 328 19.32 5.20 -27.85
N PHE A 329 18.94 4.05 -27.31
CA PHE A 329 17.60 3.79 -26.80
C PHE A 329 17.34 4.65 -25.55
N VAL A 330 18.25 4.62 -24.58
CA VAL A 330 18.11 5.38 -23.33
C VAL A 330 18.01 6.88 -23.62
N SER A 331 18.96 7.42 -24.41
CA SER A 331 18.97 8.83 -24.82
C SER A 331 17.66 9.23 -25.50
N LYS A 332 17.18 8.43 -26.46
CA LYS A 332 15.91 8.69 -27.16
C LYS A 332 14.71 8.72 -26.20
N HIS A 333 14.66 7.79 -25.25
CA HIS A 333 13.55 7.69 -24.31
C HIS A 333 13.56 8.80 -23.25
N PHE A 334 14.74 9.25 -22.83
CA PHE A 334 14.88 10.41 -21.94
C PHE A 334 14.43 11.68 -22.64
N HIS A 335 14.95 11.96 -23.85
CA HIS A 335 14.50 13.10 -24.66
C HIS A 335 12.98 13.08 -24.89
N ARG A 336 12.41 11.90 -25.17
CA ARG A 336 10.96 11.74 -25.31
C ARG A 336 10.21 12.13 -24.04
N PHE A 337 10.69 11.76 -22.84
CA PHE A 337 10.06 12.16 -21.58
C PHE A 337 10.00 13.69 -21.44
N PHE A 338 11.12 14.38 -21.66
CA PHE A 338 11.16 15.84 -21.55
C PHE A 338 10.34 16.53 -22.64
N GLN A 339 10.37 16.04 -23.88
CA GLN A 339 9.55 16.57 -24.97
C GLN A 339 8.04 16.45 -24.69
N LEU A 340 7.60 15.27 -24.24
CA LEU A 340 6.17 15.02 -23.95
C LEU A 340 5.65 15.90 -22.80
N ASN A 341 6.50 16.23 -21.85
CA ASN A 341 6.17 17.10 -20.72
C ASN A 341 6.58 18.57 -20.95
N GLN A 342 6.95 18.96 -22.17
CA GLN A 342 7.38 20.33 -22.53
C GLN A 342 8.52 20.89 -21.66
N ALA A 343 9.43 20.01 -21.21
CA ALA A 343 10.45 20.28 -20.21
C ALA A 343 11.89 20.13 -20.70
N MET A 344 12.13 20.37 -22.00
CA MET A 344 13.49 20.35 -22.55
C MET A 344 14.50 21.25 -21.80
N PRO A 345 14.12 22.46 -21.32
CA PRO A 345 15.04 23.30 -20.53
C PRO A 345 15.56 22.63 -19.25
N VAL A 346 14.79 21.71 -18.65
CA VAL A 346 15.24 20.93 -17.49
C VAL A 346 16.43 20.06 -17.86
N LEU A 347 16.36 19.36 -19.00
CA LEU A 347 17.44 18.50 -19.49
C LEU A 347 18.67 19.30 -19.94
N GLU A 348 18.48 20.48 -20.53
CA GLU A 348 19.56 21.26 -21.14
C GLU A 348 20.33 22.13 -20.13
N ARG A 349 19.64 22.67 -19.13
CA ARG A 349 20.20 23.67 -18.22
C ARG A 349 19.71 23.62 -16.77
N LEU A 350 19.01 22.56 -16.37
CA LEU A 350 18.44 22.40 -15.02
C LEU A 350 17.53 23.57 -14.61
N ASP A 351 16.64 23.94 -15.52
CA ASP A 351 15.69 25.04 -15.30
C ASP A 351 14.70 24.71 -14.17
N SER A 352 14.85 25.39 -13.02
CA SER A 352 14.08 25.11 -11.80
C SER A 352 12.60 25.48 -11.93
N ASP A 353 12.28 26.57 -12.64
CA ASP A 353 10.89 27.01 -12.81
C ASP A 353 10.11 26.01 -13.68
N VAL A 354 10.72 25.59 -14.79
CA VAL A 354 10.13 24.56 -15.67
C VAL A 354 10.03 23.21 -14.95
N TYR A 355 11.03 22.87 -14.12
CA TYR A 355 10.97 21.66 -13.30
C TYR A 355 9.82 21.69 -12.30
N HIS A 356 9.62 22.82 -11.61
CA HIS A 356 8.54 22.98 -10.65
C HIS A 356 7.17 22.78 -11.32
N GLU A 357 6.97 23.33 -12.53
CA GLU A 357 5.74 23.13 -13.29
C GLU A 357 5.49 21.65 -13.61
N ILE A 358 6.49 20.92 -14.11
CA ILE A 358 6.31 19.49 -14.40
C ILE A 358 6.14 18.64 -13.15
N HIS A 359 6.81 18.99 -12.05
CA HIS A 359 6.69 18.30 -10.78
C HIS A 359 5.25 18.36 -10.28
N GLN A 360 4.68 19.57 -10.19
CA GLN A 360 3.29 19.80 -9.78
C GLN A 360 2.29 19.09 -10.70
N ASN A 361 2.49 19.23 -12.02
CA ASN A 361 1.63 18.60 -13.02
C ASN A 361 1.63 17.08 -12.90
N LEU A 362 2.82 16.47 -12.80
CA LEU A 362 2.94 15.02 -12.69
C LEU A 362 2.42 14.53 -11.34
N LEU A 363 2.80 15.16 -10.23
CA LEU A 363 2.42 14.75 -8.87
C LEU A 363 0.90 14.66 -8.71
N HIS A 364 0.16 15.66 -9.18
CA HIS A 364 -1.31 15.67 -9.08
C HIS A 364 -2.03 14.95 -10.23
N SER A 365 -1.33 14.62 -11.32
CA SER A 365 -1.91 13.80 -12.38
C SER A 365 -2.15 12.37 -11.87
N PRO A 366 -3.41 11.88 -11.88
CA PRO A 366 -3.70 10.54 -11.41
C PRO A 366 -3.04 9.50 -12.32
N THR A 367 -2.43 8.50 -11.70
CA THR A 367 -1.86 7.34 -12.39
C THR A 367 -2.98 6.55 -13.06
N ARG A 368 -2.64 5.69 -14.03
CA ARG A 368 -3.64 4.83 -14.70
C ARG A 368 -4.42 3.96 -13.70
N LYS A 369 -3.75 3.44 -12.66
CA LYS A 369 -4.39 2.67 -11.60
C LYS A 369 -5.34 3.53 -10.78
N GLU A 370 -4.94 4.75 -10.43
CA GLU A 370 -5.80 5.70 -9.72
C GLU A 370 -7.04 6.08 -10.55
N LYS A 371 -6.89 6.30 -11.85
CA LYS A 371 -8.03 6.57 -12.75
C LYS A 371 -9.01 5.39 -12.78
N GLN A 372 -8.50 4.15 -12.90
CA GLN A 372 -9.35 2.96 -12.85
C GLN A 372 -10.10 2.82 -11.51
N LEU A 373 -9.43 3.13 -10.39
CA LEU A 373 -10.05 3.13 -9.06
C LEU A 373 -11.09 4.26 -8.92
N GLN A 374 -10.80 5.45 -9.45
CA GLN A 374 -11.70 6.61 -9.42
C GLN A 374 -12.96 6.40 -10.28
N GLU A 375 -12.82 5.84 -11.48
CA GLU A 375 -13.95 5.43 -12.33
C GLU A 375 -14.85 4.42 -11.58
N THR A 376 -14.26 3.54 -10.77
CA THR A 376 -15.00 2.60 -9.91
C THR A 376 -15.67 3.30 -8.71
N THR A 377 -15.16 4.47 -8.29
CA THR A 377 -15.62 5.23 -7.09
C THR A 377 -16.63 6.34 -7.42
N GLU A 378 -16.60 6.92 -8.62
CA GLU A 378 -17.62 7.91 -9.03
C GLU A 378 -18.99 7.25 -9.24
N ASP A 379 -19.02 5.99 -9.70
CA ASP A 379 -20.25 5.17 -9.75
C ASP A 379 -20.83 4.89 -8.34
N LEU A 380 -20.00 4.93 -7.30
CA LEU A 380 -20.36 4.73 -5.89
C LEU A 380 -21.03 5.97 -5.27
N ASP A 381 -20.55 7.18 -5.58
CA ASP A 381 -21.08 8.45 -5.05
C ASP A 381 -22.33 8.94 -5.81
N ALA A 382 -22.64 8.40 -6.99
CA ALA A 382 -23.89 8.64 -7.72
C ALA A 382 -25.11 7.87 -7.15
N LEU A 383 -24.88 6.86 -6.32
CA LEU A 383 -25.94 6.02 -5.76
C LEU A 383 -26.91 6.71 -4.77
N PRO A 384 -26.51 7.68 -3.92
CA PRO A 384 -27.42 8.40 -3.02
C PRO A 384 -28.53 9.15 -3.78
N GLU A 385 -28.22 9.75 -4.92
CA GLU A 385 -29.20 10.49 -5.73
C GLU A 385 -30.14 9.57 -6.51
N ILE A 386 -29.62 8.45 -7.04
CA ILE A 386 -30.44 7.49 -7.81
C ILE A 386 -31.42 6.76 -6.89
N LEU A 387 -31.02 6.45 -5.65
CA LEU A 387 -31.90 5.83 -4.65
C LEU A 387 -32.93 6.80 -4.07
N GLN A 388 -32.63 8.11 -3.98
CA GLN A 388 -33.64 9.12 -3.65
C GLN A 388 -34.66 9.31 -4.78
N LYS A 389 -34.22 9.39 -6.05
CA LYS A 389 -35.12 9.52 -7.21
C LYS A 389 -36.00 8.28 -7.43
N LYS A 390 -35.48 7.07 -7.20
CA LYS A 390 -36.27 5.82 -7.26
C LYS A 390 -37.28 5.70 -6.11
N ASN A 391 -36.96 6.15 -4.89
CA ASN A 391 -37.92 6.14 -3.78
C ASN A 391 -39.04 7.18 -3.92
N LEU A 392 -38.80 8.31 -4.60
CA LEU A 392 -39.83 9.30 -4.95
C LEU A 392 -40.74 8.82 -6.10
N GLY A 393 -40.20 8.11 -7.10
CA GLY A 393 -40.98 7.53 -8.20
C GLY A 393 -41.86 6.34 -7.79
N ILE A 394 -41.44 5.54 -6.80
CA ILE A 394 -42.20 4.35 -6.35
C ILE A 394 -43.27 4.72 -5.31
N ARG A 395 -43.07 5.78 -4.50
CA ARG A 395 -44.11 6.26 -3.57
C ARG A 395 -45.29 6.95 -4.25
N MET A 396 -45.10 7.52 -5.45
CA MET A 396 -46.19 8.16 -6.20
C MET A 396 -47.07 7.17 -6.97
N SER A 397 -46.55 6.02 -7.42
CA SER A 397 -47.36 5.02 -8.16
C SER A 397 -48.13 4.04 -7.26
N CYS A 398 -47.70 3.83 -6.01
CA CYS A 398 -48.41 2.97 -5.07
C CYS A 398 -49.53 3.66 -4.27
N MET A 399 -49.57 5.00 -4.22
CA MET A 399 -50.67 5.73 -3.57
C MET A 399 -51.86 6.06 -4.49
N GLN A 400 -51.72 5.91 -5.81
CA GLN A 400 -52.84 6.12 -6.76
C GLN A 400 -53.65 4.85 -7.09
N ASN A 401 -53.21 3.67 -6.64
CA ASN A 401 -53.87 2.39 -6.95
C ASN A 401 -54.55 1.71 -5.74
N ILE A 402 -54.66 2.39 -4.58
CA ILE A 402 -55.32 1.84 -3.39
C ILE A 402 -56.65 2.57 -3.05
N THR A 403 -57.02 3.63 -3.77
CA THR A 403 -58.29 4.36 -3.58
C THR A 403 -59.37 4.10 -4.64
N SER A 404 -59.23 3.06 -5.48
CA SER A 404 -60.23 2.73 -6.53
C SER A 404 -60.77 1.29 -6.51
N LYS A 405 -60.55 0.53 -5.43
CA LYS A 405 -61.13 -0.81 -5.24
C LYS A 405 -61.61 -1.06 -3.81
N VAL A 406 -62.52 -0.21 -3.34
CA VAL A 406 -63.50 -0.53 -2.28
C VAL A 406 -64.77 0.23 -2.65
N ASP A 407 -65.46 -0.25 -3.69
CA ASP A 407 -66.88 -0.04 -3.99
C ASP A 407 -67.16 -0.81 -5.30
N GLN A 408 -68.15 -1.71 -5.28
CA GLN A 408 -68.51 -2.73 -6.30
C GLN A 408 -67.79 -4.08 -6.15
N ASP A 409 -68.21 -4.91 -5.21
CA ASP A 409 -69.22 -5.99 -5.41
C ASP A 409 -69.51 -6.71 -4.08
#